data_AF-A0A258ER65-F1
#
_entry.id   AF-A0A258ER65-F1
#
_cell.length_a   1.000
_cell.length_b   1.000
_cell.length_c   1.000
_cell.angle_alpha   90.00
_cell.angle_beta   90.00
_cell.angle_gamma   90.00
#
_symmetry.space_group_name_H-M   'P 1'
#
loop_
_entity.id
_entity.type
_entity.pdbx_description
1 polymer ?
#
loop_
_entity_poly.entity_id
_entity_poly.type
_entity_poly.pdbx_seq_one_letter_code
_entity_poly.pdbx_strand_id
1 'polypeptide(L)'
;STNIITPEVSVITNIGYDHTQFLGDTLPEIAFEKAGIIKNNVPVVIGEYQAETFPVFEKIASEKSAPLFLAANNKDIVYTSDLKGSYQIHNIKTVLQTIEVLKTKGFVISEKNIRNGLQKVVKN
;
A
#
# COMPACT_ATOMS: atom_id res chain seq x y z
N SER A 1 -15.65 -4.26 -11.68
CA SER A 1 -15.35 -3.42 -10.50
C SER A 1 -15.12 -4.31 -9.28
N THR A 2 -14.00 -4.17 -8.57
CA THR A 2 -13.61 -5.00 -7.41
C THR A 2 -13.86 -4.35 -6.04
N ASN A 3 -14.32 -3.09 -6.03
CA ASN A 3 -14.52 -2.28 -4.82
C ASN A 3 -15.83 -2.59 -4.06
N ILE A 4 -16.20 -3.86 -3.95
CA ILE A 4 -17.46 -4.31 -3.34
C ILE A 4 -17.27 -4.91 -1.94
N ILE A 5 -16.02 -5.03 -1.48
CA ILE A 5 -15.67 -5.64 -0.19
C ILE A 5 -15.27 -4.60 0.86
N THR A 6 -15.37 -4.97 2.13
CA THR A 6 -14.74 -4.25 3.25
C THR A 6 -13.49 -5.03 3.65
N PRO A 7 -12.27 -4.53 3.35
CA PRO A 7 -11.05 -5.27 3.61
C PRO A 7 -10.56 -5.09 5.05
N GLU A 8 -9.62 -5.94 5.47
CA GLU A 8 -8.90 -5.76 6.73
C GLU A 8 -7.92 -4.58 6.68
N VAL A 9 -7.32 -4.34 5.52
CA VAL A 9 -6.42 -3.23 5.22
C VAL A 9 -6.52 -2.93 3.73
N SER A 10 -6.54 -1.64 3.37
CA SER A 10 -6.41 -1.20 1.98
C SER A 10 -4.95 -0.81 1.71
N VAL A 11 -4.45 -1.09 0.51
CA VAL A 11 -3.07 -0.78 0.12
C VAL A 11 -3.06 -0.04 -1.20
N ILE A 12 -2.45 1.15 -1.21
CA ILE A 12 -2.22 1.95 -2.41
C ILE A 12 -0.71 2.06 -2.57
N THR A 13 -0.18 1.52 -3.65
CA THR A 13 1.27 1.50 -3.92
C THR A 13 1.74 2.84 -4.50
N ASN A 14 2.44 2.83 -5.64
CA ASN A 14 2.82 4.02 -6.38
C ASN A 14 1.65 4.58 -7.22
N ILE A 15 1.58 5.91 -7.35
CA ILE A 15 0.71 6.62 -8.30
C ILE A 15 1.58 7.15 -9.43
N GLY A 16 1.54 6.47 -10.57
CA GLY A 16 2.16 6.91 -11.82
C GLY A 16 1.12 7.31 -12.86
N TYR A 17 1.59 7.87 -13.98
CA TYR A 17 0.78 8.20 -15.16
C TYR A 17 0.37 6.96 -15.99
N ASP A 18 0.48 5.76 -15.43
CA ASP A 18 0.26 4.50 -16.15
C ASP A 18 -1.20 4.30 -16.61
N HIS A 19 -2.09 5.23 -16.27
CA HIS A 19 -3.53 5.17 -16.54
C HIS A 19 -4.17 6.52 -16.92
N THR A 20 -3.43 7.44 -17.56
CA THR A 20 -3.99 8.73 -18.01
C THR A 20 -5.25 8.59 -18.88
N GLN A 21 -5.35 7.51 -19.66
CA GLN A 21 -6.54 7.24 -20.47
C GLN A 21 -7.83 6.91 -19.69
N PHE A 22 -7.76 6.60 -18.39
CA PHE A 22 -8.90 6.08 -17.63
C PHE A 22 -9.15 6.71 -16.26
N LEU A 23 -8.13 7.31 -15.62
CA LEU A 23 -8.19 7.75 -14.23
C LEU A 23 -8.02 9.27 -14.03
N GLY A 24 -7.87 10.04 -15.11
CA GLY A 24 -7.66 11.49 -15.09
C GLY A 24 -6.35 11.91 -15.74
N ASP A 25 -6.24 13.20 -16.03
CA ASP A 25 -5.07 13.78 -16.69
C ASP A 25 -4.00 14.23 -15.69
N THR A 26 -4.33 14.24 -14.40
CA THR A 26 -3.47 14.70 -13.32
C THR A 26 -3.27 13.65 -12.23
N LEU A 27 -2.10 13.65 -11.58
CA LEU A 27 -1.81 12.73 -10.47
C LEU A 27 -2.82 12.83 -9.30
N PRO A 28 -3.34 14.01 -8.92
CA PRO A 28 -4.39 14.12 -7.91
C PRO A 28 -5.71 13.44 -8.29
N GLU A 29 -6.13 13.50 -9.56
CA GLU A 29 -7.34 12.81 -10.04
C GLU A 29 -7.17 11.29 -9.98
N ILE A 30 -6.01 10.80 -10.45
CA ILE A 30 -5.67 9.38 -10.38
C ILE A 30 -5.63 8.91 -8.92
N ALA A 31 -5.09 9.75 -8.02
CA ALA A 31 -5.08 9.48 -6.59
C ALA A 31 -6.49 9.43 -6.01
N PHE A 32 -7.40 10.32 -6.42
CA PHE A 32 -8.79 10.33 -5.98
C PHE A 32 -9.52 9.04 -6.35
N GLU A 33 -9.38 8.59 -7.60
CA GLU A 33 -9.98 7.34 -8.06
C GLU A 33 -9.45 6.13 -7.27
N LYS A 34 -8.12 6.05 -7.09
CA LYS A 34 -7.49 4.96 -6.32
C LYS A 34 -7.86 5.02 -4.84
N ALA A 35 -8.05 6.21 -4.27
CA ALA A 35 -8.52 6.39 -2.91
C ALA A 35 -9.95 5.86 -2.67
N GLY A 36 -10.70 5.53 -3.73
CA GLY A 36 -12.01 4.89 -3.63
C GLY A 36 -12.00 3.54 -2.88
N ILE A 37 -10.84 2.88 -2.75
CA ILE A 37 -10.72 1.64 -1.95
C ILE A 37 -10.57 1.90 -0.44
N ILE A 38 -10.43 3.16 0.00
CA ILE A 38 -10.38 3.54 1.42
C ILE A 38 -11.79 3.39 2.01
N LYS A 39 -11.92 2.62 3.09
CA LYS A 39 -13.20 2.32 3.73
C LYS A 39 -13.26 2.88 5.16
N ASN A 40 -14.48 3.10 5.64
CA ASN A 40 -14.72 3.66 6.97
C ASN A 40 -14.05 2.81 8.06
N ASN A 41 -13.24 3.43 8.91
CA ASN A 41 -12.54 2.79 10.03
C ASN A 41 -11.60 1.65 9.63
N VAL A 42 -11.28 1.49 8.34
CA VAL A 42 -10.36 0.47 7.84
C VAL A 42 -9.00 1.12 7.60
N PRO A 43 -7.90 0.55 8.11
CA PRO A 43 -6.58 1.13 7.90
C PRO A 43 -6.18 1.10 6.42
N VAL A 44 -5.45 2.13 6.00
CA VAL A 44 -4.89 2.24 4.65
C VAL A 44 -3.37 2.42 4.72
N VAL A 45 -2.66 1.68 3.87
CA VAL A 45 -1.21 1.81 3.67
C VAL A 45 -0.94 2.50 2.34
N ILE A 46 -0.17 3.58 2.36
CA ILE A 46 0.36 4.27 1.19
C ILE A 46 1.81 3.84 1.01
N GLY A 47 2.16 3.32 -0.17
CA GLY A 47 3.47 2.75 -0.46
C GLY A 47 4.57 3.79 -0.58
N GLU A 48 4.29 4.87 -1.30
CA GLU A 48 5.23 5.97 -1.55
C GLU A 48 4.62 7.32 -1.23
N TYR A 49 5.44 8.24 -0.71
CA TYR A 49 5.03 9.62 -0.50
C TYR A 49 5.27 10.43 -1.77
N GLN A 50 4.22 11.07 -2.28
CA GLN A 50 4.31 12.05 -3.36
C GLN A 50 3.55 13.30 -2.92
N ALA A 51 4.20 14.46 -2.95
CA ALA A 51 3.63 15.71 -2.43
C ALA A 51 2.30 16.09 -3.10
N GLU A 52 2.12 15.72 -4.36
CA GLU A 52 0.96 16.05 -5.19
C GLU A 52 -0.26 15.13 -4.89
N THR A 53 -0.04 13.88 -4.49
CA THR A 53 -1.11 12.89 -4.29
C THR A 53 -1.43 12.64 -2.82
N PHE A 54 -0.44 12.78 -1.93
CA PHE A 54 -0.60 12.51 -0.51
C PHE A 54 -1.74 13.30 0.16
N PRO A 55 -1.95 14.60 -0.14
CA PRO A 55 -3.06 15.36 0.44
C PRO A 55 -4.44 14.77 0.10
N VAL A 56 -4.58 14.11 -1.05
CA VAL A 56 -5.82 13.43 -1.45
C VAL A 56 -6.11 12.24 -0.54
N PHE A 57 -5.09 11.40 -0.30
CA PHE A 57 -5.22 10.26 0.60
C PHE A 57 -5.45 10.67 2.05
N GLU A 58 -4.73 11.69 2.54
CA GLU A 58 -4.89 12.20 3.89
C GLU A 58 -6.31 12.73 4.12
N LYS A 59 -6.84 13.52 3.17
CA LYS A 59 -8.20 14.04 3.23
C LYS A 59 -9.23 12.90 3.30
N ILE A 60 -9.18 11.95 2.36
CA ILE A 60 -10.16 10.86 2.28
C ILE A 60 -10.04 9.92 3.49
N ALA A 61 -8.82 9.61 3.93
CA ALA A 61 -8.61 8.80 5.12
C ALA A 61 -9.20 9.47 6.37
N SER A 62 -9.00 10.78 6.53
CA SER A 62 -9.59 11.57 7.61
C SER A 62 -11.13 11.55 7.57
N GLU A 63 -11.73 11.81 6.40
CA GLU A 63 -13.19 11.74 6.21
C GLU A 63 -13.79 10.37 6.54
N LYS A 64 -13.03 9.30 6.27
CA LYS A 64 -13.42 7.90 6.53
C LYS A 64 -13.01 7.42 7.93
N SER A 65 -12.36 8.26 8.74
CA SER A 65 -11.76 7.85 10.01
C SER A 65 -10.85 6.60 9.86
N ALA A 66 -10.18 6.50 8.71
CA ALA A 66 -9.29 5.42 8.35
C ALA A 66 -7.86 5.73 8.85
N PRO A 67 -7.26 4.88 9.70
CA PRO A 67 -5.86 5.05 10.07
C PRO A 67 -4.94 4.96 8.85
N LEU A 68 -4.15 6.01 8.59
CA LEU A 68 -3.26 6.09 7.44
C LEU A 68 -1.81 5.78 7.84
N PHE A 69 -1.17 4.87 7.13
CA PHE A 69 0.22 4.46 7.33
C PHE A 69 1.04 4.70 6.06
N LEU A 70 2.24 5.26 6.20
CA LEU A 70 3.16 5.52 5.09
C LEU A 70 4.34 4.55 5.13
N ALA A 71 4.48 3.70 4.12
CA ALA A 71 5.51 2.66 4.08
C ALA A 71 6.93 3.22 3.86
N ALA A 72 7.06 4.41 3.26
CA ALA A 72 8.34 5.08 3.04
C ALA A 72 9.13 5.34 4.33
N ASN A 73 8.46 5.41 5.48
CA ASN A 73 9.08 5.66 6.79
C ASN A 73 9.84 4.45 7.35
N ASN A 74 9.74 3.27 6.73
CA ASN A 74 10.43 2.08 7.19
C ASN A 74 11.92 2.12 6.73
N LYS A 75 12.82 2.41 7.67
CA LYS A 75 14.24 2.70 7.39
C LYS A 75 15.14 1.46 7.37
N ASP A 76 14.76 0.37 8.03
CA ASP A 76 15.65 -0.78 8.30
C ASP A 76 15.22 -2.06 7.57
N ILE A 77 15.22 -2.04 6.24
CA ILE A 77 14.82 -3.22 5.46
C ILE A 77 16.03 -4.07 5.11
N VAL A 78 16.13 -5.22 5.78
CA VAL A 78 17.12 -6.28 5.53
C VAL A 78 16.43 -7.51 4.93
N TYR A 79 15.49 -7.30 3.99
CA TYR A 79 14.83 -8.39 3.28
C TYR A 79 15.18 -8.34 1.80
N THR A 80 15.52 -9.50 1.25
CA THR A 80 15.70 -9.71 -0.18
C THR A 80 14.50 -10.49 -0.74
N SER A 81 14.14 -10.22 -1.99
CA SER A 81 13.14 -10.99 -2.73
C SER A 81 13.80 -11.72 -3.89
N ASP A 82 13.18 -12.81 -4.36
CA ASP A 82 13.55 -13.50 -5.60
C ASP A 82 13.23 -12.68 -6.87
N LEU A 83 12.46 -11.60 -6.74
CA LEU A 83 12.25 -10.60 -7.79
C LEU A 83 13.45 -9.65 -7.92
N LYS A 84 13.93 -9.48 -9.15
CA LYS A 84 15.03 -8.56 -9.49
C LYS A 84 14.49 -7.15 -9.78
N GLY A 85 15.23 -6.12 -9.38
CA GLY A 85 14.95 -4.71 -9.70
C GLY A 85 15.04 -3.77 -8.50
N SER A 86 15.57 -2.56 -8.69
CA SER A 86 15.70 -1.54 -7.63
C SER A 86 14.36 -1.11 -7.02
N TYR A 87 13.28 -1.16 -7.83
CA TYR A 87 11.91 -0.85 -7.39
C TYR A 87 11.35 -1.84 -6.36
N GLN A 88 11.89 -3.06 -6.26
CA GLN A 88 11.41 -4.05 -5.29
C GLN A 88 11.56 -3.58 -3.85
N ILE A 89 12.50 -2.67 -3.57
CA ILE A 89 12.67 -2.08 -2.24
C ILE A 89 11.37 -1.39 -1.79
N HIS A 90 10.72 -0.62 -2.65
CA HIS A 90 9.47 0.11 -2.33
C HIS A 90 8.29 -0.85 -2.10
N ASN A 91 8.16 -1.87 -2.94
CA ASN A 91 7.13 -2.90 -2.77
C ASN A 91 7.33 -3.68 -1.48
N ILE A 92 8.57 -4.07 -1.15
CA ILE A 92 8.89 -4.74 0.11
C ILE A 92 8.54 -3.84 1.30
N LYS A 93 8.87 -2.54 1.27
CA LYS A 93 8.46 -1.60 2.33
C LYS A 93 6.96 -1.63 2.55
N THR A 94 6.21 -1.57 1.44
CA THR A 94 4.75 -1.54 1.44
C THR A 94 4.16 -2.83 2.03
N VAL A 95 4.70 -3.98 1.61
CA VAL A 95 4.31 -5.29 2.15
C VAL A 95 4.59 -5.37 3.65
N LEU A 96 5.79 -4.97 4.09
CA LEU A 96 6.16 -5.02 5.51
C LEU A 96 5.25 -4.12 6.35
N GLN A 97 5.00 -2.88 5.91
CA GLN A 97 4.08 -1.98 6.60
C GLN A 97 2.65 -2.56 6.67
N THR A 98 2.20 -3.21 5.61
CA THR A 98 0.88 -3.87 5.57
C THR A 98 0.82 -5.04 6.55
N ILE A 99 1.88 -5.84 6.64
CA ILE A 99 1.98 -6.95 7.59
C ILE A 99 1.96 -6.44 9.03
N GLU A 100 2.65 -5.35 9.34
CA GLU A 100 2.59 -4.72 10.67
C GLU A 100 1.17 -4.27 11.02
N VAL A 101 0.45 -3.67 10.07
CA VAL A 101 -0.96 -3.31 10.26
C VAL A 101 -1.82 -4.56 10.48
N LEU A 102 -1.63 -5.63 9.72
CA LEU A 102 -2.38 -6.88 9.92
C LEU A 102 -2.08 -7.51 11.30
N LYS A 103 -0.84 -7.45 11.77
CA LYS A 103 -0.47 -7.94 13.12
C LYS A 103 -1.25 -7.20 14.21
N THR A 104 -1.47 -5.89 14.09
CA THR A 104 -2.30 -5.15 15.08
C THR A 104 -3.77 -5.55 15.05
N LYS A 105 -4.25 -6.14 13.94
CA LYS A 105 -5.59 -6.73 13.82
C LYS A 105 -5.66 -8.20 14.28
N GLY A 106 -4.59 -8.73 14.86
CA GLY A 106 -4.54 -10.09 15.43
C GLY A 106 -4.03 -11.18 14.49
N PHE A 107 -3.53 -10.83 13.29
CA PHE A 107 -2.93 -11.81 12.39
C PHE A 107 -1.55 -12.26 12.91
N VAL A 108 -1.35 -13.56 13.04
CA VAL A 108 -0.08 -14.14 13.48
C VAL A 108 0.81 -14.41 12.28
N ILE A 109 1.72 -13.47 11.98
CA ILE A 109 2.66 -13.56 10.85
C ILE A 109 4.08 -13.50 11.42
N SER A 110 4.79 -14.64 11.41
CA SER A 110 6.16 -14.71 11.93
C SER A 110 7.19 -14.21 10.91
N GLU A 111 8.38 -13.84 11.39
CA GLU A 111 9.53 -13.51 10.54
C GLU A 111 9.86 -14.61 9.51
N LYS A 112 9.69 -15.87 9.91
CA LYS A 112 9.87 -17.01 9.00
C LYS A 112 8.84 -17.01 7.88
N ASN A 113 7.59 -16.63 8.15
CA ASN A 113 6.56 -16.51 7.11
C ASN A 113 6.91 -15.40 6.12
N ILE A 114 7.36 -14.24 6.62
CA ILE A 114 7.74 -13.08 5.78
C ILE A 114 8.88 -13.46 4.84
N ARG A 115 9.98 -14.01 5.38
CA ARG A 115 11.14 -14.42 4.58
C ARG A 115 10.78 -15.46 3.53
N ASN A 116 10.05 -16.51 3.92
CA ASN A 116 9.66 -17.57 3.00
C ASN A 116 8.73 -17.05 1.88
N GLY A 117 7.85 -16.10 2.20
CA GLY A 117 6.97 -15.47 1.22
C GLY A 117 7.73 -14.63 0.20
N LEU A 118 8.61 -13.74 0.68
CA LEU A 118 9.41 -12.86 -0.18
C LEU A 118 10.42 -13.61 -1.07
N GLN A 119 10.85 -14.82 -0.69
CA GLN A 119 11.78 -15.66 -1.45
C GLN A 119 11.10 -16.56 -2.50
N LYS A 120 9.77 -16.58 -2.56
CA LYS A 120 8.99 -17.46 -3.45
C LYS A 120 8.01 -16.68 -4.33
N VAL A 121 8.20 -15.38 -4.51
CA VAL A 121 7.24 -14.53 -5.21
C VAL A 121 7.09 -14.94 -6.68
N VAL A 122 8.16 -15.41 -7.33
CA VAL A 122 8.13 -15.86 -8.73
C VAL A 122 7.48 -17.24 -8.90
N LYS A 123 7.50 -18.06 -7.85
CA LYS A 123 7.01 -19.45 -7.91
C LYS A 123 5.54 -19.61 -7.55
N ASN A 124 4.89 -18.55 -7.05
CA ASN A 124 3.48 -18.56 -6.63
C ASN A 124 2.54 -18.22 -7.80
#